data_AF-A0A0G0H1K7-F1
#
_entry.id   AF-A0A0G0H1K7-F1
#
_cell.length_a   1.000
_cell.length_b   1.000
_cell.length_c   1.000
_cell.angle_alpha   90.00
_cell.angle_beta   90.00
_cell.angle_gamma   90.00
#
_symmetry.space_group_name_H-M   'P 1'
#
loop_
_entity.id
_entity.type
_entity.pdbx_description
1 polymer ?
#
loop_
_entity_poly.entity_id
_entity_poly.type
_entity_poly.pdbx_seq_one_letter_code
_entity_poly.pdbx_strand_id
1 'polypeptide(L)'
;MGSKLPLISVIVPAYNEQHYIKKCLESLMNQDLAKTFYEIIVIDNASTDKTSQIVKKLPVKLVYEPKRSVVKARQKGVNEALGSIVASADADTIYPSAIVEIPADGFTQTFIKGN
;
A
#
# COMPACT_ATOMS: atom_id res chain seq x y z
N MET A 1 22.91 6.64 14.27
CA MET A 1 22.81 6.89 12.81
C MET A 1 21.35 6.82 12.44
N GLY A 2 20.73 7.96 12.08
CA GLY A 2 19.31 8.00 11.74
C GLY A 2 19.06 7.23 10.44
N SER A 3 18.15 6.26 10.47
CA SER A 3 17.66 5.62 9.25
C SER A 3 17.07 6.71 8.35
N LYS A 4 17.55 6.80 7.11
CA LYS A 4 16.99 7.70 6.11
C LYS A 4 15.49 7.40 5.96
N LEU A 5 14.65 8.43 6.00
CA LEU A 5 13.21 8.27 5.76
C LEU A 5 12.96 7.67 4.37
N PRO A 6 11.90 6.86 4.19
CA PRO A 6 11.54 6.38 2.86
C PRO A 6 11.23 7.58 1.95
N LEU A 7 11.41 7.41 0.65
CA LEU A 7 10.99 8.39 -0.35
C LEU A 7 9.48 8.29 -0.59
N ILE A 8 8.94 7.06 -0.62
CA ILE A 8 7.57 6.76 -1.01
C ILE A 8 6.84 6.02 0.12
N SER A 9 5.63 6.45 0.48
CA SER A 9 4.71 5.68 1.31
C SER A 9 3.58 5.14 0.45
N VAL A 10 3.47 3.82 0.35
CA VAL A 10 2.40 3.14 -0.38
C VAL A 10 1.26 2.84 0.59
N ILE A 11 0.12 3.51 0.40
CA ILE A 11 -1.09 3.34 1.22
C ILE A 11 -2.01 2.31 0.57
N VAL A 12 -2.31 1.25 1.30
CA VAL A 12 -3.20 0.16 0.89
C VAL A 12 -4.43 0.12 1.80
N PRO A 13 -5.54 0.81 1.49
CA PRO A 13 -6.79 0.61 2.20
C PRO A 13 -7.33 -0.81 1.92
N ALA A 14 -7.70 -1.54 2.97
CA ALA A 14 -8.19 -2.90 2.86
C ALA A 14 -9.48 -3.07 3.65
N TYR A 15 -10.47 -3.74 3.06
CA TYR A 15 -11.70 -4.14 3.73
C TYR A 15 -12.15 -5.50 3.20
N ASN A 16 -12.07 -6.53 4.05
CA ASN A 16 -12.46 -7.90 3.69
C ASN A 16 -11.76 -8.49 2.46
N GLU A 17 -10.44 -8.35 2.42
CA GLU A 17 -9.56 -8.75 1.31
C GLU A 17 -8.76 -10.04 1.60
N GLN A 18 -9.24 -10.92 2.48
CA GLN A 18 -8.47 -12.10 2.92
C GLN A 18 -7.97 -13.01 1.78
N HIS A 19 -8.63 -12.98 0.62
CA HIS A 19 -8.28 -13.80 -0.53
C HIS A 19 -7.18 -13.19 -1.41
N TYR A 20 -6.99 -11.87 -1.36
CA TYR A 20 -6.11 -11.15 -2.30
C TYR A 20 -4.96 -10.42 -1.60
N ILE A 21 -5.20 -9.91 -0.38
CA ILE A 21 -4.27 -9.01 0.32
C ILE A 21 -2.85 -9.56 0.43
N LYS A 22 -2.70 -10.88 0.64
CA LYS A 22 -1.37 -11.50 0.72
C LYS A 22 -0.59 -11.32 -0.58
N LYS A 23 -1.20 -11.69 -1.71
CA LYS A 23 -0.55 -11.64 -3.03
C LYS A 23 -0.31 -10.20 -3.46
N CYS A 24 -1.25 -9.30 -3.18
CA CYS A 24 -1.09 -7.86 -3.40
C CYS A 24 0.15 -7.33 -2.69
N LEU A 25 0.26 -7.56 -1.38
CA LEU A 25 1.39 -7.08 -0.58
C LEU A 25 2.70 -7.74 -0.99
N GLU A 26 2.70 -9.04 -1.32
CA GLU A 26 3.88 -9.71 -1.87
C GLU A 26 4.37 -9.04 -3.17
N SER A 27 3.46 -8.62 -4.06
CA SER A 27 3.83 -7.90 -5.28
C SER A 27 4.41 -6.50 -5.03
N LEU A 28 3.84 -5.75 -4.07
CA LEU A 28 4.35 -4.45 -3.64
C LEU A 28 5.69 -4.57 -2.89
N MET A 29 5.90 -5.68 -2.17
CA MET A 29 7.18 -5.99 -1.54
C MET A 29 8.21 -6.52 -2.54
N ASN A 30 7.85 -6.81 -3.80
CA ASN A 30 8.76 -7.32 -4.81
C ASN A 30 9.02 -6.30 -5.95
N GLN A 31 9.16 -5.03 -5.59
CA GLN A 31 9.56 -3.96 -6.50
C GLN A 31 11.08 -3.90 -6.65
N ASP A 32 11.54 -3.46 -7.82
CA ASP A 32 12.96 -3.32 -8.17
C ASP A 32 13.67 -2.18 -7.38
N LEU A 33 12.87 -1.28 -6.80
CA LEU A 33 13.35 -0.26 -5.86
C LEU A 33 13.84 -0.90 -4.54
N ALA A 34 14.97 -0.42 -4.02
CA ALA A 34 15.47 -0.92 -2.73
C ALA A 34 14.49 -0.60 -1.59
N LYS A 35 14.33 -1.55 -0.66
CA LYS A 35 13.33 -1.49 0.44
C LYS A 35 13.49 -0.29 1.37
N THR A 36 14.65 0.37 1.37
CA THR A 36 14.88 1.59 2.13
C THR A 36 14.23 2.84 1.53
N PHE A 37 13.84 2.80 0.25
CA PHE A 37 13.22 3.93 -0.44
C PHE A 37 11.70 3.96 -0.32
N TYR A 38 11.06 2.90 0.17
CA TYR A 38 9.62 2.90 0.30
C TYR A 38 9.14 2.12 1.52
N GLU A 39 7.98 2.50 2.02
CA GLU A 39 7.23 1.76 3.03
C GLU A 39 5.85 1.39 2.51
N ILE A 40 5.26 0.35 3.08
CA ILE A 40 3.88 -0.07 2.78
C ILE A 40 3.06 0.06 4.06
N ILE A 41 1.96 0.80 3.96
CA ILE A 41 1.04 1.07 5.06
C ILE A 41 -0.32 0.55 4.67
N VAL A 42 -0.73 -0.53 5.32
CA VAL A 42 -2.05 -1.13 5.15
C VAL A 42 -3.01 -0.53 6.15
N ILE A 43 -4.15 -0.04 5.66
CA ILE A 43 -5.22 0.51 6.49
C ILE A 43 -6.38 -0.47 6.50
N ASP A 44 -6.48 -1.28 7.55
CA ASP A 44 -7.64 -2.14 7.78
C ASP A 44 -8.85 -1.29 8.14
N ASN A 45 -9.78 -1.14 7.20
CA ASN A 45 -10.93 -0.27 7.32
C ASN A 45 -12.16 -1.03 7.86
N ALA A 46 -11.99 -1.60 9.06
CA ALA A 46 -13.00 -2.39 9.77
C ALA A 46 -13.34 -3.73 9.11
N SER A 47 -12.33 -4.48 8.65
CA SER A 47 -12.53 -5.86 8.16
C SER A 47 -13.10 -6.76 9.26
N THR A 48 -14.01 -7.65 8.85
CA THR A 48 -14.64 -8.68 9.69
C THR A 48 -14.12 -10.08 9.39
N ASP A 49 -13.24 -10.21 8.41
CA ASP A 49 -12.65 -11.47 7.96
C ASP A 49 -11.19 -11.62 8.44
N LYS A 50 -10.39 -12.47 7.77
CA LYS A 50 -8.99 -12.71 8.16
C LYS A 50 -8.00 -11.68 7.59
N THR A 51 -8.44 -10.61 6.94
CA THR A 51 -7.57 -9.62 6.29
C THR A 51 -6.47 -9.11 7.22
N SER A 52 -6.84 -8.55 8.37
CA SER A 52 -5.86 -8.01 9.33
C SER A 52 -4.94 -9.08 9.91
N GLN A 53 -5.45 -10.30 10.11
CA GLN A 53 -4.64 -11.44 10.59
C GLN A 53 -3.59 -11.88 9.58
N ILE A 54 -3.89 -11.76 8.29
CA ILE A 54 -2.94 -12.05 7.20
C ILE A 54 -1.88 -10.96 7.14
N VAL A 55 -2.29 -9.69 7.17
CA VAL A 55 -1.37 -8.55 7.08
C VAL A 55 -0.37 -8.53 8.25
N LYS A 56 -0.80 -8.86 9.47
CA LYS A 56 0.07 -8.93 10.67
C LYS A 56 1.26 -9.89 10.52
N LYS A 57 1.22 -10.82 9.55
CA LYS A 57 2.29 -11.79 9.30
C LYS A 57 3.33 -11.28 8.29
N LEU A 58 3.10 -10.11 7.68
CA LEU A 58 3.95 -9.54 6.65
C LEU A 58 4.73 -8.34 7.22
N PRO A 59 5.92 -8.04 6.69
CA PRO A 59 6.77 -6.94 7.18
C PRO A 59 6.29 -5.58 6.64
N VAL A 60 5.02 -5.25 6.89
CA VAL A 60 4.37 -3.99 6.49
C VAL A 60 3.72 -3.33 7.70
N LYS A 61 3.50 -2.01 7.65
CA LYS A 61 2.80 -1.30 8.71
C LYS A 61 1.29 -1.56 8.58
N LEU A 62 0.65 -2.04 9.64
CA LEU A 62 -0.80 -2.20 9.70
C LEU A 62 -1.42 -1.19 10.66
N VAL A 63 -2.42 -0.45 10.18
CA VAL A 63 -3.17 0.55 10.95
C VAL A 63 -4.65 0.25 10.83
N TYR A 64 -5.38 0.39 11.94
CA TYR A 64 -6.82 0.17 11.98
C TYR A 64 -7.59 1.49 11.85
N GLU A 65 -8.62 1.53 11.01
CA GLU A 65 -9.59 2.63 10.90
C GLU A 65 -11.01 2.09 11.14
N PRO A 66 -11.64 2.39 12.29
CA PRO A 66 -12.96 1.86 12.64
C PRO A 66 -14.10 2.42 11.79
N LYS A 67 -13.95 3.62 11.21
CA LYS A 67 -15.01 4.24 10.39
C LYS A 67 -14.87 3.75 8.95
N ARG A 68 -15.72 2.79 8.59
CA ARG A 68 -15.78 2.23 7.23
C ARG A 68 -16.03 3.33 6.19
N SER A 69 -14.97 3.71 5.49
CA SER A 69 -14.92 4.76 4.48
C SER A 69 -13.53 4.74 3.85
N VAL A 70 -13.47 4.43 2.55
CA VAL A 70 -12.21 4.43 1.80
C VAL A 70 -11.47 5.77 1.87
N VAL A 71 -12.21 6.89 1.92
CA VAL A 71 -11.65 8.24 2.06
C VAL A 71 -10.95 8.39 3.41
N LYS A 72 -11.59 7.96 4.50
CA LYS A 72 -10.97 7.99 5.83
C LYS A 72 -9.79 7.05 5.94
N ALA A 73 -9.88 5.87 5.33
CA ALA A 73 -8.78 4.93 5.29
C ALA A 73 -7.57 5.53 4.57
N ARG A 74 -7.75 6.13 3.38
CA ARG A 74 -6.66 6.81 2.65
C ARG A 74 -6.10 7.99 3.44
N GLN A 75 -6.96 8.84 4.02
CA GLN A 75 -6.51 9.97 4.85
C GLN A 75 -5.72 9.51 6.08
N LYS A 76 -6.18 8.45 6.75
CA LYS A 76 -5.45 7.85 7.87
C LYS A 76 -4.09 7.35 7.41
N GLY A 77 -4.00 6.71 6.23
CA GLY A 77 -2.72 6.33 5.64
C GLY A 77 -1.78 7.50 5.35
N VAL A 78 -2.30 8.62 4.83
CA VAL A 78 -1.51 9.83 4.58
C VAL A 78 -0.92 10.37 5.88
N ASN A 79 -1.72 10.38 6.96
CA ASN A 79 -1.26 10.86 8.26
C ASN A 79 -0.21 9.95 8.91
N GLU A 80 -0.12 8.69 8.46
CA GLU A 80 0.80 7.67 8.97
C GLU A 80 2.07 7.54 8.12
N ALA A 81 2.12 8.21 6.97
CA ALA A 81 3.20 8.20 5.99
C ALA A 81 4.41 8.99 6.48
N LEU A 82 5.60 8.43 6.26
CA LEU A 82 6.89 9.07 6.51
C LEU A 82 7.57 9.55 5.22
N GLY A 83 7.13 9.04 4.07
CA GLY A 83 7.66 9.37 2.76
C GLY A 83 7.19 10.72 2.26
N SER A 84 8.04 11.38 1.47
CA SER A 84 7.71 12.65 0.81
C SER A 84 6.71 12.48 -0.35
N ILE A 85 6.63 11.28 -0.92
CA ILE A 85 5.68 10.91 -1.96
C ILE A 85 4.68 9.91 -1.39
N VAL A 86 3.40 10.14 -1.62
CA VAL A 86 2.35 9.20 -1.23
C VAL A 86 1.75 8.58 -2.47
N ALA A 87 1.86 7.25 -2.57
CA ALA A 87 1.18 6.45 -3.57
C ALA A 87 0.03 5.70 -2.91
N SER A 88 -1.04 5.42 -3.64
CA SER A 88 -2.12 4.60 -3.13
C SER A 88 -2.35 3.41 -4.04
N ALA A 89 -2.50 2.25 -3.43
CA ALA A 89 -2.65 0.96 -4.08
C ALA A 89 -3.91 0.26 -3.56
N ASP A 90 -4.58 -0.51 -4.41
CA ASP A 90 -5.76 -1.28 -4.06
C ASP A 90 -5.33 -2.67 -3.54
N ALA A 91 -6.02 -3.16 -2.52
CA ALA A 91 -5.65 -4.33 -1.75
C ALA A 91 -5.83 -5.69 -2.48
N ASP A 92 -6.42 -5.65 -3.67
CA ASP A 92 -6.74 -6.79 -4.53
C ASP A 92 -5.93 -6.82 -5.84
N THR A 93 -5.00 -5.89 -6.01
CA THR A 93 -4.24 -5.72 -7.26
C THR A 93 -2.85 -6.34 -7.18
N ILE A 94 -2.39 -6.94 -8.30
CA ILE A 94 -1.01 -7.39 -8.46
C ILE A 94 -0.22 -6.35 -9.24
N TYR A 95 0.86 -5.88 -8.63
CA TYR A 95 1.69 -4.80 -9.15
C TYR A 95 2.96 -5.37 -9.80
N PRO A 96 3.25 -5.13 -11.10
CA PRO A 96 4.55 -5.47 -11.70
C PRO A 96 5.73 -4.83 -10.96
N SER A 97 6.91 -5.45 -11.01
CA SER A 97 8.10 -5.02 -10.25
C SER A 97 8.67 -3.65 -10.67
N ALA A 98 8.24 -3.14 -11.83
CA ALA A 98 8.72 -1.91 -12.45
C ALA A 98 7.83 -0.67 -12.18
N ILE A 99 6.83 -0.74 -11.28
CA ILE A 99 5.87 0.38 -11.11
C ILE A 99 6.52 1.65 -10.60
N VAL A 100 7.65 1.56 -9.91
CA VAL A 100 8.34 2.72 -9.38
C VAL A 100 9.11 3.51 -10.45
N GLU A 101 9.17 3.04 -11.70
CA GLU A 101 9.65 3.84 -12.84
C GLU A 101 8.59 4.80 -13.40
N ILE A 102 7.41 4.91 -12.78
CA ILE A 102 6.48 6.00 -13.10
C ILE A 102 7.04 7.29 -12.47
N PRO A 103 7.44 8.30 -13.27
CA PRO A 103 8.08 9.50 -12.76
C PRO A 103 7.21 10.18 -11.70
N ALA A 104 7.85 10.79 -10.71
CA ALA A 104 7.26 11.61 -9.65
C ALA A 104 6.50 12.87 -10.17
N ASP A 105 6.30 12.92 -11.49
CA ASP A 105 5.89 14.05 -12.30
C ASP A 105 4.45 13.86 -12.82
N GLY A 106 3.85 12.68 -12.69
CA GLY A 106 2.64 12.30 -13.43
C GLY A 106 1.51 11.73 -12.60
N PHE A 107 0.64 12.60 -12.07
CA PHE A 107 -0.77 12.27 -11.83
C PHE A 107 -1.46 11.94 -13.16
N THR A 108 -1.23 10.77 -13.76
CA THR A 108 -2.06 10.27 -14.87
C THR A 108 -2.22 8.77 -14.84
N GLN A 109 -3.45 8.37 -14.50
CA GLN A 109 -4.15 7.13 -14.82
C GLN A 109 -3.50 6.31 -15.94
N THR A 110 -2.86 5.20 -15.60
CA THR A 110 -2.45 4.20 -16.61
C THR A 110 -3.60 3.22 -16.83
N PHE A 111 -4.29 3.36 -17.96
CA PHE A 111 -5.20 2.32 -18.46
C PHE A 111 -4.36 1.13 -18.91
N ILE A 112 -4.54 -0.02 -18.27
CA ILE A 112 -4.06 -1.30 -18.83
C ILE A 112 -4.95 -1.60 -20.03
N LYS A 113 -4.39 -1.53 -21.24
CA LYS A 113 -5.01 -2.10 -22.44
C LYS A 113 -5.10 -3.61 -22.24
N GLY A 114 -6.32 -4.11 -22.17
CA GLY A 114 -6.59 -5.55 -22.29
C GLY A 114 -6.16 -6.05 -23.68
N ASN A 115 -5.65 -7.27 -23.70
CA ASN A 115 -5.71 -8.14 -24.86
C ASN A 115 -6.88 -9.11 -24.69
#